data_AF-A0A960G2V8-F1
#
_entry.id   AF-A0A960G2V8-F1
#
_cell.length_a   1.000
_cell.length_b   1.000
_cell.length_c   1.000
_cell.angle_alpha   90.00
_cell.angle_beta   90.00
_cell.angle_gamma   90.00
#
_symmetry.space_group_name_H-M   'P 1'
#
loop_
_entity.id
_entity.type
_entity.pdbx_description
1 polymer ?
#
loop_
_entity_poly.entity_id
_entity_poly.type
_entity_poly.pdbx_seq_one_letter_code
_entity_poly.pdbx_strand_id
1 'polypeptide(L)' 'MSRWQDDTQQLANGIRRRVFEHTLKNNGGYLSQALSAAEIFAMLYGHVLRLGPSQAPLEPRAFTGV' A
#
# COMPACT_ATOMS: atom_id res chain seq x y z
N MET A 1 -3.18 -21.92 6.99
CA MET A 1 -3.76 -20.71 7.59
C MET A 1 -5.19 -20.55 7.06
N SER A 2 -6.01 -19.67 7.63
CA SER A 2 -7.31 -19.37 7.03
C SER A 2 -7.09 -18.62 5.71
N ARG A 3 -7.99 -18.79 4.73
CA ARG A 3 -7.85 -18.17 3.39
C ARG A 3 -7.60 -16.66 3.44
N TRP A 4 -8.28 -15.95 4.34
CA TRP A 4 -8.09 -14.50 4.50
C TRP A 4 -6.71 -14.13 5.05
N GLN A 5 -6.09 -14.99 5.87
CA GLN A 5 -4.74 -14.77 6.39
C GLN A 5 -3.69 -14.92 5.29
N ASP A 6 -3.87 -15.90 4.40
CA ASP A 6 -2.98 -16.10 3.25
C ASP A 6 -3.07 -14.92 2.27
N ASP A 7 -4.30 -14.47 1.96
CA ASP A 7 -4.55 -13.28 1.12
C ASP A 7 -3.93 -12.01 1.74
N THR A 8 -4.10 -11.82 3.06
CA THR A 8 -3.51 -10.70 3.81
C THR A 8 -1.97 -10.74 3.75
N GLN A 9 -1.37 -11.91 3.93
CA GLN A 9 0.09 -12.04 3.89
C GLN A 9 0.65 -11.76 2.50
N GLN A 10 -0.05 -12.18 1.44
CA GLN A 10 0.32 -11.89 0.06
C GLN A 10 0.30 -10.38 -0.20
N LEU A 11 -0.76 -9.68 0.22
CA LEU A 11 -0.88 -8.22 0.12
C LEU A 11 0.22 -7.51 0.91
N ALA A 12 0.48 -7.92 2.16
CA ALA A 12 1.51 -7.33 3.00
C ALA A 12 2.90 -7.48 2.37
N ASN A 13 3.23 -8.64 1.80
CA ASN A 13 4.47 -8.86 1.07
C ASN A 13 4.58 -7.96 -0.17
N GLY A 14 3.47 -7.74 -0.89
CA GLY A 14 3.42 -6.79 -2.00
C GLY A 14 3.72 -5.35 -1.59
N ILE A 15 3.15 -4.89 -0.47
CA ILE A 15 3.43 -3.57 0.12
C ILE A 15 4.92 -3.45 0.44
N ARG A 16 5.48 -4.43 1.13
CA ARG A 16 6.90 -4.43 1.51
C ARG A 16 7.82 -4.31 0.32
N ARG A 17 7.58 -5.11 -0.71
CA ARG A 17 8.37 -5.10 -1.94
C ARG A 17 8.34 -3.73 -2.62
N ARG A 18 7.15 -3.16 -2.81
CA ARG A 18 7.00 -1.87 -3.52
C ARG A 18 7.65 -0.72 -2.76
N VAL A 19 7.49 -0.69 -1.43
CA VAL A 19 8.08 0.38 -0.61
C VAL A 19 9.60 0.23 -0.52
N PHE A 20 10.12 -1.00 -0.43
CA PHE A 20 11.56 -1.27 -0.53
C PHE A 20 12.14 -0.78 -1.87
N GLU A 21 11.52 -1.17 -2.99
CA GLU A 21 11.94 -0.72 -4.33
C GLU A 21 11.86 0.81 -4.47
N HIS A 22 10.80 1.45 -3.95
CA HIS A 22 10.66 2.90 -3.96
C HIS A 22 11.76 3.59 -3.13
N THR A 23 12.03 3.09 -1.92
CA THR A 23 13.04 3.68 -1.03
C THR A 23 14.43 3.61 -1.65
N LEU A 24 14.79 2.48 -2.26
CA LEU A 24 16.06 2.32 -2.96
C LEU A 24 16.20 3.27 -4.15
N LYS A 25 15.16 3.36 -4.99
CA LYS A 25 15.19 4.21 -6.20
C LYS A 25 15.30 5.70 -5.89
N ASN A 26 14.75 6.14 -4.76
CA ASN A 26 14.68 7.56 -4.40
C ASN A 26 15.69 7.96 -3.31
N ASN A 27 16.57 7.03 -2.89
CA ASN A 27 17.54 7.23 -1.82
C ASN A 27 16.91 7.83 -0.53
N GLY A 28 15.68 7.40 -0.22
CA GLY A 28 14.90 7.99 0.85
C GLY A 28 13.45 7.51 0.86
N GLY A 29 12.83 7.56 2.03
CA GLY A 29 11.46 7.13 2.24
C GLY A 29 11.23 6.59 3.64
N TYR A 30 9.96 6.41 4.01
CA TYR A 30 9.54 5.88 5.31
C TYR A 30 9.50 4.34 5.31
N LEU A 31 10.64 3.70 5.03
CA LEU A 31 10.73 2.26 4.83
C LEU A 31 10.23 1.47 6.05
N SER A 32 10.84 1.68 7.21
CA SER A 32 10.52 0.92 8.43
C SER A 32 9.04 1.01 8.81
N GLN A 33 8.47 2.22 8.75
CA GLN A 33 7.06 2.47 9.04
C GLN A 33 6.15 1.67 8.12
N ALA A 34 6.44 1.65 6.81
CA ALA A 34 5.65 0.90 5.85
C ALA A 34 5.81 -0.63 6.00
N LEU A 35 7.02 -1.13 6.26
CA LEU A 35 7.27 -2.56 6.43
C LEU A 35 6.61 -3.13 7.69
N SER A 36 6.63 -2.37 8.80
CA SER A 36 6.05 -2.77 10.08
C SER A 36 4.53 -2.65 10.11
N ALA A 37 3.93 -1.77 9.30
CA ALA A 37 2.49 -1.59 9.21
C ALA A 37 1.82 -2.40 8.08
N ALA A 38 2.58 -3.21 7.34
CA ALA A 38 2.11 -3.86 6.10
C ALA A 38 0.87 -4.75 6.31
N GLU A 39 0.83 -5.54 7.39
CA GLU A 39 -0.33 -6.39 7.72
C GLU A 39 -1.57 -5.56 8.06
N ILE A 40 -1.40 -4.44 8.77
CA ILE A 40 -2.52 -3.53 9.12
C ILE A 40 -3.14 -2.99 7.83
N PHE A 41 -2.31 -2.52 6.89
CA PHE A 41 -2.79 -2.03 5.60
C PHE A 41 -3.38 -3.13 4.73
N ALA A 42 -2.76 -4.32 4.68
CA ALA A 42 -3.29 -5.45 3.95
C ALA A 42 -4.67 -5.88 4.45
N MET A 43 -4.86 -5.95 5.77
CA MET A 43 -6.15 -6.28 6.37
C MET A 43 -7.18 -5.18 6.12
N LEU A 44 -6.79 -3.92 6.31
CA LEU A 44 -7.67 -2.78 6.11
C LEU A 44 -8.16 -2.73 4.66
N TYR A 45 -7.27 -2.66 3.68
CA TYR A 45 -7.64 -2.52 2.27
C TYR A 45 -8.14 -3.81 1.61
N GLY A 46 -7.75 -4.99 2.11
CA GLY A 46 -8.17 -6.27 1.55
C GLY A 46 -9.52 -6.77 2.07
N HIS A 47 -9.90 -6.42 3.31
CA HIS A 47 -10.99 -7.12 3.99
C HIS A 47 -11.91 -6.24 4.83
N VAL A 48 -11.41 -5.19 5.50
CA VAL A 48 -12.23 -4.39 6.45
C VAL A 48 -12.82 -3.13 5.82
N LEU A 49 -12.00 -2.41 5.05
CA LEU A 49 -12.35 -1.12 4.49
C LEU A 49 -13.21 -1.29 3.24
N ARG A 50 -14.41 -0.72 3.26
CA ARG A 50 -15.35 -0.75 2.14
C ARG A 50 -15.39 0.60 1.46
N LEU A 51 -14.51 0.79 0.47
CA LEU A 51 -14.50 1.98 -0.37
C LEU A 51 -15.42 1.80 -1.58
N GLY A 52 -16.10 2.86 -1.97
CA GLY A 52 -16.76 2.93 -3.28
C GLY A 52 -15.74 3.00 -4.42
N PRO A 53 -16.19 2.89 -5.69
CA PRO A 53 -15.31 3.04 -6.85
C PRO A 53 -14.64 4.42 -6.87
N SER A 54 -13.44 4.50 -7.45
CA SER A 54 -12.76 5.79 -7.67
C SER A 54 -13.62 6.69 -8.54
N GLN A 55 -13.84 7.91 -8.08
CA GLN A 55 -14.57 8.94 -8.85
C GLN A 55 -13.61 9.91 -9.58
N ALA A 56 -12.32 9.81 -9.30
CA ALA A 56 -11.28 10.63 -9.90
C ALA A 56 -10.43 9.81 -10.89
N PRO A 57 -9.71 10.48 -11.82
CA PRO A 57 -8.75 9.83 -12.69
C PRO A 57 -7.69 9.05 -11.91
N LEU A 58 -7.23 7.94 -12.47
CA LEU A 58 -6.16 7.12 -11.88
C LEU A 58 -4.85 7.92 -11.75
N GLU A 59 -4.53 8.70 -12.77
CA GLU A 59 -3.37 9.60 -12.76
C GLU A 59 -3.80 10.99 -12.30
N PRO A 60 -3.19 11.53 -11.22
CA PRO A 60 -3.48 12.88 -10.78
C PRO A 60 -3.01 13.90 -11.83
N ARG A 61 -3.73 15.01 -11.96
CA ARG A 61 -3.28 16.14 -12.79
C ARG A 61 -1.99 16.72 -12.22
N ALA A 62 -1.19 17.35 -13.09
CA ALA A 62 0.00 18.06 -12.66
C ALA A 62 -0.35 19.09 -11.58
N PHE A 63 0.47 19.14 -10.53
CA PHE A 63 0.31 20.09 -9.44
C PHE A 63 0.56 21.51 -9.96
N THR A 64 -0.41 22.41 -9.79
CA THR A 64 -0.36 23.77 -10.34
C THR A 64 0.34 24.80 -9.44
N GLY A 65 0.85 24.39 -8.27
CA GLY A 65 1.38 25.31 -7.26
C GLY A 65 0.33 25.80 -6.28
N VAL A 66 0.79 26.45 -5.20
CA VAL A 66 -0.03 27.18 -4.20
C VAL A 66 -0.05 28.67 -4.50
#